data_AF-A0AAD5C861-F1
#
_entry.id   AF-A0AAD5C861-F1
#
_cell.length_a   1.000
_cell.length_b   1.000
_cell.length_c   1.000
_cell.angle_alpha   90.00
_cell.angle_beta   90.00
_cell.angle_gamma   90.00
#
_symmetry.space_group_name_H-M   'P 1'
#
loop_
_entity.id
_entity.type
_entity.pdbx_description
1 polymer ?
#
loop_
_entity_poly.entity_id
_entity_poly.type
_entity_poly.pdbx_seq_one_letter_code
_entity_poly.pdbx_strand_id
1 'polypeptide(L)'
;MKNSRIRKRVFDLLSKASSSSQTHPRVGQPELHFTFFRRPNKFLESNDKSGQVAGVNFEKTTLKDRKINSGINFLGSAGTGNQIAAGTGEYEDLKCGLVLKSIGYKSIPVDGLPFDYSKGVVPNIRGRVLSSSDVDQPETGLYVCGWLKRGPTGIIATNLYDAEETVS
;
A
#
# COMPACT_ATOMS: atom_id res chain seq x y z
N MET A 1 -18.72 -4.48 10.80
CA MET A 1 -19.11 -5.89 10.57
C MET A 1 -18.82 -6.43 9.16
N LYS A 2 -19.04 -5.70 8.04
CA LYS A 2 -18.80 -6.21 6.66
C LYS A 2 -17.34 -6.60 6.34
N ASN A 3 -16.35 -5.81 6.81
CA ASN A 3 -14.92 -6.07 6.55
C ASN A 3 -14.39 -7.38 7.14
N SER A 4 -15.02 -7.91 8.19
CA SER A 4 -14.60 -9.18 8.82
C SER A 4 -14.88 -10.39 7.91
N ARG A 5 -16.00 -10.39 7.18
CA ARG A 5 -16.37 -11.52 6.29
C ARG A 5 -15.44 -11.64 5.08
N ILE A 6 -15.11 -10.51 4.44
CA ILE A 6 -14.19 -10.49 3.30
C ILE A 6 -12.80 -10.96 3.74
N ARG A 7 -12.28 -10.42 4.85
CA ARG A 7 -10.98 -10.82 5.41
C ARG A 7 -10.94 -12.31 5.74
N LYS A 8 -11.98 -12.83 6.40
CA LYS A 8 -12.11 -14.26 6.69
C LYS A 8 -12.08 -15.10 5.41
N ARG A 9 -12.86 -14.73 4.39
CA ARG A 9 -12.91 -15.46 3.12
C ARG A 9 -11.57 -15.47 2.39
N VAL A 10 -10.85 -14.34 2.38
CA VAL A 10 -9.51 -14.25 1.79
C VAL A 10 -8.53 -15.15 2.55
N PHE A 11 -8.53 -15.10 3.88
CA PHE A 11 -7.70 -15.97 4.70
C PHE A 11 -7.99 -17.45 4.43
N ASP A 12 -9.26 -17.85 4.49
CA ASP A 12 -9.68 -19.23 4.23
C ASP A 12 -9.24 -19.72 2.84
N LEU A 13 -9.29 -18.86 1.83
CA LEU A 13 -8.84 -19.18 0.47
C LEU A 13 -7.32 -19.39 0.41
N LEU A 14 -6.55 -18.49 1.01
CA LEU A 14 -5.09 -18.59 1.06
C LEU A 14 -4.64 -19.82 1.85
N SER A 15 -5.28 -20.12 2.97
CA SER A 15 -4.99 -21.32 3.77
C SER A 15 -5.31 -22.61 3.01
N LYS A 16 -6.41 -22.65 2.27
CA LYS A 16 -6.72 -23.81 1.41
C LYS A 16 -5.68 -23.98 0.29
N ALA A 17 -5.26 -22.88 -0.33
CA ALA A 17 -4.24 -22.91 -1.38
C ALA A 17 -2.87 -23.38 -0.83
N SER A 18 -2.48 -22.94 0.37
CA SER A 18 -1.20 -23.36 0.97
C SER A 18 -1.17 -24.83 1.38
N SER A 19 -2.31 -25.39 1.78
CA SER A 19 -2.43 -26.79 2.21
C SER A 19 -2.80 -27.75 1.06
N SER A 20 -3.12 -27.22 -0.12
CA SER A 20 -3.38 -28.04 -1.30
C SER A 20 -2.04 -28.55 -1.84
N SER A 21 -1.68 -29.76 -1.44
CA SER A 21 -0.51 -30.47 -1.95
C SER A 21 -0.68 -30.80 -3.44
N GLN A 22 -0.37 -29.87 -4.33
CA GLN A 22 0.12 -30.29 -5.65
C GLN A 22 1.55 -30.77 -5.46
N THR A 23 1.70 -32.08 -5.36
CA THR A 23 2.95 -32.78 -4.99
C THR A 23 4.01 -32.79 -6.09
N HIS A 24 3.73 -32.23 -7.28
CA HIS A 24 4.70 -32.13 -8.36
C HIS A 24 4.60 -30.77 -9.07
N PRO A 25 5.72 -30.02 -9.21
CA PRO A 25 5.79 -28.94 -10.17
C PRO A 25 5.45 -29.53 -11.54
N ARG A 26 4.39 -29.04 -12.19
CA ARG A 26 4.12 -29.41 -13.57
C ARG A 26 5.14 -28.69 -14.42
N VAL A 27 6.19 -29.41 -14.81
CA VAL A 27 7.26 -28.89 -15.68
C VAL A 27 6.63 -28.16 -16.87
N GLY A 28 6.97 -26.88 -17.03
CA GLY A 28 6.48 -26.04 -18.13
C GLY A 28 5.18 -25.29 -17.87
N GLN A 29 4.60 -25.33 -16.66
CA GLN A 29 3.43 -24.50 -16.32
C GLN A 29 3.83 -23.23 -15.55
N PRO A 30 3.16 -22.08 -15.81
CA PRO A 30 3.34 -20.87 -15.01
C PRO A 30 2.89 -21.11 -13.56
N GLU A 31 3.69 -20.63 -12.61
CA GLU A 31 3.40 -20.71 -11.18
C GLU A 31 3.22 -19.31 -10.59
N LEU A 32 2.36 -19.20 -9.57
CA LEU A 32 2.15 -17.97 -8.80
C LEU A 32 2.51 -18.22 -7.34
N HIS A 33 3.55 -17.54 -6.88
CA HIS A 33 4.04 -17.63 -5.51
C HIS A 33 3.69 -16.37 -4.72
N PHE A 34 3.12 -16.55 -3.53
CA PHE A 34 2.90 -15.47 -2.57
C PHE A 34 3.96 -15.54 -1.48
N THR A 35 4.95 -14.65 -1.56
CA THR A 35 6.01 -14.55 -0.55
C THR A 35 5.74 -13.39 0.39
N PHE A 36 5.70 -13.66 1.69
CA PHE A 36 5.50 -12.68 2.75
C PHE A 36 6.80 -12.40 3.50
N PHE A 37 6.79 -11.37 4.35
CA PHE A 37 7.92 -11.02 5.22
C PHE A 37 9.20 -10.69 4.46
N ARG A 38 9.07 -9.96 3.36
CA ARG A 38 10.17 -9.51 2.51
C ARG A 38 10.05 -8.02 2.22
N ARG A 39 11.13 -7.29 2.44
CA ARG A 39 11.28 -5.90 2.03
C ARG A 39 12.29 -5.84 0.89
N PRO A 40 11.95 -5.26 -0.28
CA PRO A 40 12.93 -5.08 -1.35
C PRO A 40 14.03 -4.14 -0.85
N ASN A 41 15.28 -4.61 -0.89
CA ASN A 41 16.46 -3.85 -0.46
C ASN A 41 17.16 -3.20 -1.65
N LYS A 42 17.44 -3.96 -2.72
CA LYS A 42 18.00 -3.43 -3.97
C LYS A 42 17.69 -4.32 -5.17
N PHE A 43 17.77 -3.76 -6.37
CA PHE A 43 17.76 -4.52 -7.62
C PHE A 43 19.17 -4.97 -7.96
N LEU A 44 19.28 -6.18 -8.50
CA LEU A 44 20.53 -6.78 -8.97
C LEU A 44 20.62 -6.55 -10.48
N GLU A 45 21.75 -6.04 -10.94
CA GLU A 45 22.01 -5.83 -12.37
C GLU A 45 22.51 -7.12 -13.04
N SER A 46 22.16 -7.32 -14.30
CA SER A 46 22.66 -8.42 -15.11
C SER A 46 24.13 -8.24 -15.49
N ASN A 47 24.91 -9.30 -15.37
CA ASN A 47 26.31 -9.33 -15.85
C ASN A 47 26.40 -9.33 -17.39
N ASP A 48 25.36 -9.81 -18.07
CA ASP A 48 25.38 -10.00 -19.53
C ASP A 48 24.97 -8.73 -20.29
N LYS A 49 24.13 -7.89 -19.67
CA LYS A 49 23.55 -6.68 -20.28
C LYS A 49 23.38 -5.60 -19.22
N SER A 50 24.14 -4.52 -19.34
CA SER A 50 23.98 -3.36 -18.45
C SER A 50 22.58 -2.75 -18.58
N GLY A 51 22.06 -2.25 -17.46
CA GLY A 51 20.73 -1.66 -17.35
C GLY A 51 19.58 -2.66 -17.26
N GLN A 52 19.85 -3.97 -17.24
CA GLN A 52 18.82 -4.99 -17.05
C GLN A 52 18.82 -5.55 -15.64
N VAL A 53 17.61 -5.78 -15.10
CA VAL A 53 17.44 -6.46 -13.83
C VAL A 53 17.68 -7.97 -13.99
N ALA A 54 18.47 -8.54 -13.09
CA ALA A 54 18.72 -9.98 -12.98
C ALA A 54 18.17 -10.57 -11.67
N GLY A 55 17.74 -9.72 -10.74
CA GLY A 55 17.10 -10.15 -9.52
C GLY A 55 16.75 -9.02 -8.57
N VAL A 56 16.17 -9.40 -7.43
CA VAL A 56 15.90 -8.50 -6.32
C VAL A 56 16.54 -9.10 -5.07
N ASN A 57 17.35 -8.30 -4.38
CA ASN A 57 17.79 -8.60 -3.03
C ASN A 57 16.71 -8.14 -2.07
N PHE A 58 16.21 -9.07 -1.26
CA PHE A 58 15.24 -8.83 -0.22
C PHE A 58 15.89 -8.92 1.16
N GLU A 59 15.43 -8.10 2.08
CA GLU A 59 15.63 -8.33 3.50
C GLU A 59 14.42 -9.06 4.07
N LYS A 60 14.65 -10.06 4.92
CA LYS A 60 13.58 -10.70 5.70
C LYS A 60 13.08 -9.74 6.78
N THR A 61 11.78 -9.80 7.05
CA THR A 61 11.16 -8.94 8.05
C THR A 61 10.37 -9.74 9.08
N THR A 62 10.19 -9.20 10.28
CA THR A 62 9.25 -9.70 11.28
C THR A 62 8.22 -8.63 11.64
N LEU A 63 7.11 -9.00 12.26
CA LEU A 63 6.13 -8.04 12.76
C LEU A 63 6.56 -7.55 14.14
N LYS A 64 6.56 -6.22 14.32
CA LYS A 64 6.72 -5.57 15.62
C LYS A 64 5.55 -4.63 15.87
N ASP A 65 5.13 -4.52 17.11
CA ASP A 65 4.13 -3.53 17.50
C ASP A 65 4.71 -2.13 17.36
N ARG A 66 3.93 -1.24 16.74
CA ARG A 66 4.25 0.17 16.61
C ARG A 66 4.13 0.80 17.99
N LYS A 67 5.26 1.10 18.63
CA LYS A 67 5.28 1.98 19.81
C LYS A 67 4.84 3.38 19.37
N ILE A 68 3.63 3.78 19.75
CA ILE A 68 3.21 5.19 19.62
C ILE A 68 3.67 5.89 20.89
N ASN A 69 4.43 6.98 20.76
CA ASN A 69 4.85 7.83 21.90
C ASN A 69 3.69 8.61 22.54
N SER A 70 2.44 8.20 22.35
CA SER A 70 1.28 8.70 23.08
C SER A 70 1.02 7.73 24.23
N GLY A 71 1.11 8.20 25.48
CA GLY A 71 0.98 7.42 26.72
C GLY A 71 -0.38 6.72 26.97
N ILE A 72 -1.07 6.28 25.91
CA ILE A 72 -2.24 5.42 25.97
C ILE A 72 -1.76 4.00 25.70
N ASN A 73 -1.51 3.26 26.78
CA ASN A 73 -1.31 1.82 26.75
C ASN A 73 -2.61 1.17 26.28
N PHE A 74 -2.73 0.84 24.99
CA PHE A 74 -3.70 -0.16 24.55
C PHE A 74 -3.20 -1.53 25.01
N LEU A 75 -3.53 -1.88 26.24
CA LEU A 75 -3.25 -3.18 26.83
C LEU A 75 -4.04 -4.25 26.03
N GLY A 76 -3.32 -5.14 25.35
CA GLY A 76 -3.82 -6.45 24.93
C GLY A 76 -4.79 -6.49 23.74
N SER A 77 -4.26 -6.70 22.53
CA SER A 77 -4.76 -7.75 21.62
C SER A 77 -3.84 -7.84 20.40
N ALA A 78 -3.26 -9.01 20.15
CA ALA A 78 -2.65 -9.33 18.87
C ALA A 78 -3.74 -9.23 17.78
N GLY A 79 -3.81 -8.08 17.10
CA GLY A 79 -4.87 -7.81 16.11
C GLY A 79 -5.29 -6.36 15.92
N THR A 80 -4.76 -5.40 16.67
CA THR A 80 -5.18 -3.97 16.59
C THR A 80 -4.68 -3.20 15.37
N GLY A 81 -4.04 -3.85 14.38
CA GLY A 81 -3.65 -3.20 13.12
C GLY A 81 -2.46 -2.23 13.23
N ASN A 82 -1.83 -2.14 14.40
CA ASN A 82 -0.68 -1.28 14.68
C ASN A 82 0.65 -2.04 14.61
N GLN A 83 0.80 -2.98 13.69
CA GLN A 83 2.06 -3.69 13.48
C GLN A 83 2.83 -3.09 12.30
N ILE A 84 4.15 -3.11 12.39
CA ILE A 84 5.07 -2.71 11.33
C ILE A 84 5.99 -3.88 10.95
N ALA A 85 6.38 -3.95 9.69
CA ALA A 85 7.44 -4.84 9.24
C ALA A 85 8.80 -4.26 9.66
N ALA A 86 9.52 -4.98 10.50
CA ALA A 86 10.87 -4.64 10.96
C ALA A 86 11.88 -5.58 10.31
N GLY A 87 12.95 -5.03 9.74
CA GLY A 87 14.05 -5.81 9.17
C GLY A 87 14.74 -6.68 10.21
N THR A 88 15.14 -7.89 9.80
CA THR A 88 15.89 -8.82 10.65
C THR A 88 17.40 -8.74 10.43
N GLY A 89 17.88 -8.05 9.39
CA GLY A 89 19.28 -8.08 8.95
C GLY A 89 19.66 -9.32 8.14
N GLU A 90 18.73 -10.26 7.91
CA GLU A 90 18.95 -11.39 7.00
C GLU A 90 18.52 -11.04 5.59
N TYR A 91 19.37 -11.34 4.60
CA TYR A 91 19.14 -11.02 3.19
C TYR A 91 19.09 -12.28 2.33
N GLU A 92 18.30 -12.22 1.25
CA GLU A 92 18.22 -13.26 0.23
C GLU A 92 18.01 -12.66 -1.15
N ASP A 93 18.51 -13.35 -2.18
CA ASP A 93 18.37 -12.93 -3.58
C ASP A 93 17.33 -13.78 -4.30
N LEU A 94 16.41 -13.12 -5.00
CA LEU A 94 15.47 -13.74 -5.92
C LEU A 94 15.84 -13.38 -7.36
N LYS A 95 16.31 -14.36 -8.13
CA LYS A 95 16.61 -14.17 -9.55
C LYS A 95 15.32 -13.93 -10.34
N CYS A 96 15.28 -12.85 -11.11
CA CYS A 96 14.16 -12.50 -11.99
C CYS A 96 14.59 -11.50 -13.07
N GLY A 97 13.95 -11.57 -14.24
CA GLY A 97 14.22 -10.66 -15.37
C GLY A 97 13.27 -9.47 -15.48
N LEU A 98 12.27 -9.38 -14.60
CA LEU A 98 11.28 -8.30 -14.59
C LEU A 98 10.82 -8.02 -13.16
N VAL A 99 10.71 -6.74 -12.81
CA VAL A 99 10.16 -6.29 -11.52
C VAL A 99 9.05 -5.28 -11.77
N LEU A 100 7.88 -5.53 -11.18
CA LEU A 100 6.73 -4.64 -11.25
C LEU A 100 6.41 -4.10 -9.86
N LYS A 101 6.50 -2.78 -9.67
CA LYS A 101 6.22 -2.13 -8.39
C LYS A 101 4.72 -1.85 -8.26
N SER A 102 4.05 -2.52 -7.32
CA SER A 102 2.63 -2.33 -7.00
C SER A 102 2.40 -1.95 -5.53
N ILE A 103 3.01 -0.84 -5.08
CA ILE A 103 2.97 -0.36 -3.69
C ILE A 103 2.05 0.85 -3.47
N GLY A 104 1.17 1.12 -4.44
CA GLY A 104 0.29 2.28 -4.45
C GLY A 104 0.81 3.43 -5.31
N TYR A 105 -0.02 4.46 -5.41
CA TYR A 105 0.24 5.67 -6.19
C TYR A 105 0.46 6.87 -5.27
N LYS A 106 0.82 8.01 -5.84
CA LYS A 106 0.81 9.30 -5.15
C LYS A 106 0.49 10.36 -6.20
N SER A 107 -0.40 11.30 -5.87
CA SER A 107 -0.69 12.41 -6.78
C SER A 107 0.55 13.28 -6.96
N ILE A 108 0.59 14.00 -8.06
CA ILE A 108 1.55 15.08 -8.29
C ILE A 108 0.88 16.42 -7.95
N PRO A 109 1.66 17.42 -7.49
CA PRO A 109 1.11 18.76 -7.27
C PRO A 109 0.56 19.32 -8.59
N VAL A 110 -0.48 20.14 -8.48
CA VAL A 110 -1.08 20.87 -9.58
C VAL A 110 -0.82 22.35 -9.36
N ASP A 111 -0.33 23.03 -10.38
CA ASP A 111 -0.01 24.45 -10.29
C ASP A 111 -1.23 25.26 -9.85
N GLY A 112 -1.02 26.15 -8.87
CA GLY A 112 -2.07 26.96 -8.27
C GLY A 112 -2.90 26.26 -7.18
N LEU A 113 -2.62 25.00 -6.84
CA LEU A 113 -3.26 24.31 -5.71
C LEU A 113 -2.30 24.09 -4.54
N PRO A 114 -2.78 24.18 -3.28
CA PRO A 114 -2.02 23.68 -2.14
C PRO A 114 -1.91 22.16 -2.20
N PHE A 115 -0.82 21.64 -1.65
CA PHE A 115 -0.50 20.21 -1.75
C PHE A 115 0.12 19.68 -0.45
N ASP A 116 -0.46 18.63 0.10
CA ASP A 116 0.14 17.86 1.20
C ASP A 116 1.11 16.85 0.60
N TYR A 117 2.42 17.18 0.61
CA TYR A 117 3.46 16.30 0.10
C TYR A 117 3.63 15.00 0.88
N SER A 118 3.16 14.91 2.12
CA SER A 118 3.23 13.67 2.90
C SER A 118 2.16 12.70 2.38
N LYS A 119 0.91 13.16 2.32
CA LYS A 119 -0.26 12.35 1.93
C LYS A 119 -0.46 12.25 0.42
N GLY A 120 0.06 13.19 -0.37
CA GLY A 120 -0.10 13.24 -1.83
C GLY A 120 -1.51 13.62 -2.26
N VAL A 121 -2.11 14.60 -1.60
CA VAL A 121 -3.50 15.06 -1.83
C VAL A 121 -3.57 16.58 -1.75
N VAL A 122 -4.64 17.16 -2.29
CA VAL A 122 -4.98 18.57 -2.07
C VAL A 122 -5.70 18.70 -0.72
N PRO A 123 -5.21 19.55 0.21
CA PRO A 123 -5.88 19.80 1.48
C PRO A 123 -7.31 20.30 1.26
N ASN A 124 -8.30 19.66 1.91
CA ASN A 124 -9.70 19.97 1.70
C ASN A 124 -10.57 19.61 2.91
N ILE A 125 -11.72 20.27 3.02
CA ILE A 125 -12.81 19.91 3.94
C ILE A 125 -14.02 19.51 3.11
N ARG A 126 -14.37 18.21 3.13
CA ARG A 126 -15.47 17.63 2.34
C ARG A 126 -15.40 17.99 0.86
N GLY A 127 -14.19 18.10 0.31
CA GLY A 127 -13.94 18.47 -1.08
C GLY A 127 -13.78 19.96 -1.36
N ARG A 128 -14.08 20.87 -0.42
CA ARG A 128 -13.71 22.30 -0.56
C ARG A 128 -12.22 22.46 -0.30
N VAL A 129 -11.47 22.98 -1.27
CA VAL A 129 -10.02 23.14 -1.17
C VAL A 129 -9.69 24.19 -0.11
N LEU A 130 -8.68 23.93 0.73
CA LEU A 130 -8.18 24.92 1.69
C LEU A 130 -7.21 25.87 0.99
N SER A 131 -7.15 27.13 1.42
CA SER A 131 -6.24 28.15 0.88
C SER A 131 -4.75 27.84 1.10
N SER A 132 -4.43 27.09 2.15
CA SER A 132 -3.10 26.53 2.38
C SER A 132 -3.19 25.26 3.22
N SER A 133 -2.07 24.54 3.36
CA SER A 133 -2.01 23.32 4.18
C SER A 133 -2.15 23.58 5.69
N ASP A 134 -1.91 24.81 6.15
CA ASP A 134 -1.83 25.18 7.57
C ASP A 134 -3.03 26.01 8.05
N VAL A 135 -3.94 26.39 7.14
CA VAL A 135 -5.09 27.25 7.43
C VAL A 135 -6.38 26.55 7.02
N ASP A 136 -7.29 26.35 7.98
CA ASP A 136 -8.62 25.76 7.77
C ASP A 136 -9.60 26.76 7.12
N GLN A 137 -9.13 27.60 6.19
CA GLN A 137 -9.95 28.53 5.43
C GLN A 137 -10.12 28.03 4.00
N PRO A 138 -11.34 27.67 3.57
CA PRO A 138 -11.61 27.24 2.21
C PRO A 138 -11.37 28.34 1.17
N GLU A 139 -10.80 27.95 0.03
CA GLU A 139 -10.72 28.76 -1.18
C GLU A 139 -12.09 28.79 -1.87
N THR A 140 -12.56 29.97 -2.25
CA THR A 140 -13.91 30.11 -2.81
C THR A 140 -13.98 29.57 -4.23
N GLY A 141 -14.94 28.67 -4.49
CA GLY A 141 -15.18 28.13 -5.82
C GLY A 141 -14.26 26.98 -6.23
N LEU A 142 -13.36 26.54 -5.35
CA LEU A 142 -12.37 25.52 -5.66
C LEU A 142 -12.64 24.20 -4.91
N TYR A 143 -12.74 23.11 -5.67
CA TYR A 143 -13.14 21.80 -5.16
C TYR A 143 -12.26 20.69 -5.70
N VAL A 144 -12.18 19.59 -4.94
CA VAL A 144 -11.46 18.37 -5.30
C VAL A 144 -12.30 17.15 -4.93
N CYS A 145 -12.25 16.11 -5.77
CA CYS A 145 -12.85 14.80 -5.51
C CYS A 145 -11.91 13.67 -5.96
N GLY A 146 -12.29 12.43 -5.70
CA GLY A 146 -11.54 11.23 -6.08
C GLY A 146 -10.23 11.07 -5.31
N TRP A 147 -9.22 10.50 -5.99
CA TRP A 147 -7.92 10.20 -5.38
C TRP A 147 -7.13 11.46 -5.00
N LEU A 148 -7.31 12.57 -5.72
CA LEU A 148 -6.66 13.83 -5.35
C LEU A 148 -7.21 14.41 -4.03
N LYS A 149 -8.45 14.05 -3.65
CA LYS A 149 -9.11 14.41 -2.38
C LYS A 149 -8.71 13.48 -1.22
N ARG A 150 -8.74 12.17 -1.44
CA ARG A 150 -8.69 11.14 -0.36
C ARG A 150 -7.46 10.22 -0.39
N GLY A 151 -6.61 10.35 -1.40
CA GLY A 151 -5.51 9.43 -1.67
C GLY A 151 -5.95 8.21 -2.49
N PRO A 152 -4.98 7.40 -2.96
CA PRO A 152 -5.19 6.38 -3.99
C PRO A 152 -5.70 5.06 -3.42
N THR A 153 -6.87 5.12 -2.78
CA THR A 153 -7.55 3.96 -2.23
C THR A 153 -9.03 3.96 -2.59
N GLY A 154 -9.62 2.77 -2.69
CA GLY A 154 -11.00 2.57 -3.09
C GLY A 154 -11.15 2.12 -4.53
N ILE A 155 -12.38 1.72 -4.87
CA ILE A 155 -12.78 1.27 -6.20
C ILE A 155 -13.54 2.38 -6.92
N ILE A 156 -13.92 2.17 -8.19
CA ILE A 156 -14.70 3.14 -8.99
C ILE A 156 -15.94 3.63 -8.24
N ALA A 157 -16.71 2.70 -7.62
CA ALA A 157 -17.89 3.06 -6.84
C ALA A 157 -17.57 3.95 -5.62
N THR A 158 -16.38 3.83 -5.02
CA THR A 158 -15.96 4.71 -3.93
C THR A 158 -15.77 6.16 -4.41
N ASN A 159 -15.32 6.35 -5.64
CA ASN A 159 -15.17 7.69 -6.21
C ASN A 159 -16.52 8.33 -6.57
N LEU A 160 -17.53 7.53 -6.91
CA LEU A 160 -18.89 8.03 -7.19
C LEU A 160 -19.49 8.70 -5.94
N TYR A 161 -19.52 7.99 -4.81
CA TYR A 161 -20.06 8.54 -3.56
C TYR A 161 -19.25 9.73 -3.03
N ASP A 162 -17.95 9.70 -3.25
CA ASP A 162 -17.06 10.79 -2.88
C ASP A 162 -17.31 12.07 -3.68
N ALA A 163 -17.58 11.94 -4.98
CA ALA A 163 -17.97 13.05 -5.84
C ALA A 163 -19.35 13.60 -5.44
N GLU A 164 -20.31 12.71 -5.15
CA GLU A 164 -21.65 13.07 -4.68
C GLU A 164 -21.60 13.90 -3.38
N GLU A 165 -20.74 13.51 -2.42
CA GLU A 165 -20.50 14.29 -1.20
C GLU A 165 -19.95 15.70 -1.49
N THR A 166 -19.08 15.82 -2.49
CA THR A 166 -18.42 17.09 -2.82
C THR A 166 -19.34 18.07 -3.53
N VAL A 167 -20.31 17.58 -4.31
CA VAL A 167 -21.29 18.45 -5.00
C VAL A 167 -22.52 18.78 -4.15
N SER A 168 -22.71 18.09 -3.02
CA SER A 168 -23.81 18.33 -2.08
C SER A 168 -23.54 19.51 -1.14
#